data_AF-A0A485NCJ4-F1
#
_entry.id   AF-A0A485NCJ4-F1
#
_cell.length_a   1.000
_cell.length_b   1.000
_cell.length_c   1.000
_cell.angle_alpha   90.00
_cell.angle_beta   90.00
_cell.angle_gamma   90.00
#
_symmetry.space_group_name_H-M   'P 1'
#
loop_
_entity.id
_entity.type
_entity.pdbx_description
1 polymer ?
#
loop_
_entity_poly.entity_id
_entity_poly.type
_entity_poly.pdbx_seq_one_letter_code
_entity_poly.pdbx_strand_id
1 'polypeptide(L)' 'MHAVNDATFTPRGHMIASCDACGVIKLWDFRKLLPIVSIDVGPSPGNEVNFDSS' A
#
# COMPACT_ATOMS: atom_id res chain seq x y z
N MET A 1 14.98 -3.43 -2.79
CA MET A 1 13.94 -3.84 -1.82
C MET A 1 13.95 -2.80 -0.72
N HIS A 2 12.86 -2.06 -0.55
CA HIS A 2 12.76 -0.95 0.42
C HIS A 2 11.89 -1.37 1.60
N ALA A 3 12.13 -0.76 2.77
CA ALA A 3 11.32 -1.02 3.95
C ALA A 3 9.88 -0.52 3.72
N VAL A 4 8.89 -1.35 4.06
CA VAL A 4 7.50 -0.92 4.16
C VAL A 4 7.34 -0.22 5.50
N ASN A 5 6.93 1.05 5.46
CA ASN A 5 6.78 1.87 6.66
C ASN A 5 5.40 1.71 7.27
N ASP A 6 4.38 1.50 6.44
CA ASP A 6 3.00 1.30 6.90
C ASP A 6 2.22 0.39 5.95
N ALA A 7 1.25 -0.34 6.51
CA ALA A 7 0.31 -1.16 5.77
C ALA A 7 -1.02 -1.29 6.53
N THR A 8 -2.13 -1.16 5.81
CA THR A 8 -3.48 -1.18 6.39
C THR A 8 -4.46 -1.99 5.54
N PHE A 9 -5.50 -2.51 6.18
CA PHE A 9 -6.61 -3.17 5.49
C PHE A 9 -7.68 -2.16 5.09
N THR A 10 -8.35 -2.42 3.96
CA THR A 10 -9.67 -1.82 3.70
C THR A 10 -10.64 -2.12 4.86
N PRO A 11 -11.67 -1.29 5.10
CA PRO A 11 -12.66 -1.54 6.15
C PRO A 11 -13.35 -2.90 6.05
N ARG A 12 -13.54 -3.43 4.83
CA ARG A 12 -14.10 -4.77 4.58
C ARG A 12 -13.09 -5.91 4.69
N GLY A 13 -11.81 -5.62 4.95
CA GLY A 13 -10.72 -6.60 5.12
C GLY A 13 -10.25 -7.30 3.84
N HIS A 14 -10.85 -6.99 2.68
CA HIS A 14 -10.59 -7.73 1.44
C HIS A 14 -9.32 -7.31 0.66
N MET A 15 -8.77 -6.13 0.95
CA MET A 15 -7.57 -5.60 0.32
C MET A 15 -6.65 -4.96 1.36
N ILE A 16 -5.37 -4.86 1.00
CA ILE A 16 -4.32 -4.20 1.78
C ILE A 16 -3.72 -3.07 0.94
N ALA A 17 -3.43 -1.93 1.56
CA ALA A 17 -2.53 -0.92 1.01
C ALA A 17 -1.23 -0.90 1.81
N SER A 18 -0.11 -0.62 1.16
CA SER A 18 1.20 -0.47 1.81
C SER A 18 1.99 0.66 1.16
N CYS A 19 2.79 1.40 1.93
CA CYS A 19 3.73 2.40 1.42
C CYS A 19 5.17 2.14 1.90
N ASP A 20 6.15 2.40 1.03
CA ASP A 20 7.57 2.16 1.34
C ASP A 20 8.41 3.43 1.46
N ALA A 21 9.65 3.24 1.93
CA ALA A 21 10.62 4.32 2.18
C ALA A 21 11.10 5.07 0.93
N CYS A 22 10.69 4.66 -0.28
CA CYS A 22 11.01 5.36 -1.53
C CYS A 22 9.79 6.03 -2.18
N GLY A 23 8.62 5.98 -1.54
CA GLY A 23 7.40 6.56 -2.08
C GLY A 23 6.68 5.64 -3.05
N VAL A 24 6.89 4.33 -2.97
CA VAL A 24 6.08 3.37 -3.71
C VAL A 24 4.90 2.93 -2.86
N ILE A 25 3.70 3.06 -3.40
CA ILE A 25 2.45 2.57 -2.80
C ILE A 25 2.01 1.33 -3.59
N LYS A 26 1.59 0.27 -2.87
CA LYS A 26 1.06 -0.95 -3.48
C LYS A 26 -0.31 -1.28 -2.90
N LEU A 27 -1.21 -1.73 -3.78
CA LEU A 27 -2.51 -2.27 -3.43
C LEU A 27 -2.51 -3.78 -3.68
N TRP A 28 -3.00 -4.55 -2.71
CA TRP A 28 -2.97 -6.01 -2.71
C TRP A 28 -4.36 -6.58 -2.51
N ASP A 29 -4.68 -7.66 -3.24
CA ASP A 29 -5.84 -8.52 -3.00
C ASP A 29 -5.28 -9.90 -2.70
N PHE A 30 -5.60 -10.46 -1.53
CA PHE A 30 -5.06 -11.74 -1.05
C PHE A 30 -5.43 -12.93 -1.95
N ARG A 31 -6.49 -12.79 -2.75
CA ARG A 31 -6.89 -13.81 -3.74
C ARG A 31 -5.96 -13.81 -4.94
N LYS A 32 -5.15 -12.76 -5.10
CA LYS A 32 -4.16 -12.60 -6.16
C LYS A 32 -2.76 -12.76 -5.56
N LEU A 33 -1.90 -13.50 -6.26
CA LEU A 33 -0.52 -13.76 -5.81
C LEU A 33 0.42 -12.55 -6.04
N LEU A 34 -0.10 -11.42 -6.52
CA LEU A 34 0.67 -10.24 -6.93
C LEU A 34 -0.08 -8.95 -6.55
N PRO A 35 0.62 -7.82 -6.36
CA PRO A 35 -0.03 -6.53 -6.16
C PRO A 35 -0.90 -6.20 -7.37
N ILE A 36 -2.09 -5.68 -7.11
CA ILE A 36 -3.06 -5.27 -8.13
C ILE A 36 -2.59 -3.98 -8.79
N VAL A 37 -2.02 -3.07 -7.99
CA VAL A 37 -1.56 -1.75 -8.41
C VAL A 37 -0.25 -1.44 -7.71
N SER A 38 0.66 -0.80 -8.43
CA SER A 38 1.88 -0.20 -7.90
C SER A 38 1.94 1.24 -8.39
N ILE A 39 2.02 2.18 -7.47
CA ILE A 39 2.03 3.62 -7.74
C ILE A 39 3.36 4.16 -7.24
N ASP A 40 4.08 4.85 -8.10
CA ASP A 40 5.32 5.53 -7.74
C ASP A 40 5.04 7.03 -7.56
N VAL A 41 5.11 7.49 -6.31
CA VAL A 41 4.96 8.90 -5.92
C VAL A 41 6.28 9.49 -5.40
N GLY A 42 7.40 8.81 -5.65
CA GLY A 42 8.72 9.13 -5.13
C GLY A 42 9.30 10.50 -5.53
N PRO A 43 10.45 10.88 -4.93
CA PRO A 43 11.38 10.01 -4.21
C PRO A 43 11.26 10.03 -2.68
N SER A 44 10.30 10.77 -2.13
CA SER A 44 10.16 10.91 -0.67
C SER A 44 9.52 9.67 -0.03
N PRO A 45 9.86 9.31 1.22
CA PRO A 45 9.24 8.19 1.93
C PRO A 45 7.73 8.36 2.09
N GLY A 46 6.97 7.28 1.87
CA GLY A 46 5.61 7.16 2.36
C GLY A 46 5.64 6.73 3.83
N ASN A 47 5.02 7.51 4.72
CA ASN A 47 5.05 7.24 6.17
C ASN A 47 3.76 6.61 6.70
N GLU A 48 2.64 6.84 6.02
CA GLU A 48 1.32 6.36 6.43
C GLU A 48 0.45 6.17 5.19
N VAL A 49 -0.44 5.18 5.23
CA VAL A 49 -1.47 4.95 4.22
C VAL A 49 -2.80 4.60 4.89
N ASN A 50 -3.90 5.18 4.40
CA ASN A 50 -5.22 4.93 4.97
C ASN A 50 -6.29 4.76 3.87
N PHE A 51 -7.31 3.97 4.17
CA PHE A 51 -8.51 3.88 3.35
C PHE A 51 -9.59 4.77 3.94
N ASP A 52 -10.15 5.64 3.11
CA ASP A 52 -11.35 6.37 3.49
C ASP A 52 -12.59 5.47 3.38
N SER A 53 -13.57 5.70 4.26
CA SER A 53 -14.81 4.91 4.34
C SER A 53 -16.03 5.60 3.70
N SER A 54 -15.82 6.75 3.04
CA SER A 54 -16.87 7.56 2.41
C SER A 54 -17.75 6.78 1.42
#